data_AF-A0A7K2Q3U7-F1
#
_entry.id   AF-A0A7K2Q3U7-F1
#
_cell.length_a   1.000
_cell.length_b   1.000
_cell.length_c   1.000
_cell.angle_alpha   90.00
_cell.angle_beta   90.00
_cell.angle_gamma   90.00
#
_symmetry.space_group_name_H-M   'P 1'
#
loop_
_entity.id
_entity.type
_entity.pdbx_description
1 polymer ?
#
loop_
_entity_poly.entity_id
_entity_poly.type
_entity_poly.pdbx_seq_one_letter_code
_entity_poly.pdbx_strand_id
1 'polypeptide(L)' 'VSEAAAELAAQKVERERIARRKAERQAPVEAGAKLSGKAADLLAAVRAVESGEKPSPVYFDEAPVAPRRAAEAPAAPR' A
#
# COMPACT_ATOMS: atom_id res chain seq x y z
N VAL A 1 -21.38 -0.23 33.75
CA VAL A 1 -20.83 0.96 33.05
C VAL A 1 -21.87 1.37 32.02
N SER A 2 -22.28 2.64 31.97
CA SER A 2 -23.28 3.11 30.99
C SER A 2 -22.69 3.23 29.59
N GLU A 3 -23.52 3.17 28.55
CA GLU A 3 -23.10 3.30 27.14
C GLU A 3 -22.34 4.61 26.89
N ALA A 4 -22.84 5.73 27.43
CA ALA A 4 -22.17 7.03 27.32
C ALA A 4 -20.74 7.03 27.91
N ALA A 5 -20.51 6.29 29.01
CA ALA A 5 -19.18 6.16 29.59
C ALA A 5 -18.26 5.28 28.72
N ALA A 6 -18.80 4.27 28.06
CA ALA A 6 -18.07 3.43 27.12
C ALA A 6 -17.65 4.21 25.86
N GLU A 7 -18.55 5.05 25.31
CA GLU A 7 -18.23 5.91 24.16
C GLU A 7 -17.12 6.93 24.49
N LEU A 8 -17.19 7.56 25.65
CA LEU A 8 -16.15 8.49 26.10
C LEU A 8 -14.79 7.80 26.26
N ALA A 9 -14.76 6.57 26.76
CA ALA A 9 -13.53 5.78 26.86
C ALA A 9 -12.98 5.43 25.46
N ALA A 10 -13.84 5.02 24.52
CA ALA A 10 -13.45 4.72 23.15
C ALA A 10 -12.85 5.95 22.43
N GLN A 11 -13.46 7.14 22.62
CA GLN A 11 -12.94 8.38 22.05
C GLN A 11 -11.55 8.75 22.57
N LYS A 12 -11.28 8.54 23.86
CA LYS A 12 -9.95 8.78 24.45
C LYS A 12 -8.90 7.88 23.82
N VAL A 13 -9.18 6.59 23.72
CA VAL A 13 -8.28 5.62 23.08
C VAL A 13 -7.98 6.00 21.63
N GLU A 14 -9.00 6.41 20.87
CA GLU A 14 -8.79 6.81 19.48
C GLU A 14 -7.95 8.09 19.35
N ARG A 15 -8.20 9.09 20.22
CA ARG A 15 -7.38 10.31 20.27
C ARG A 15 -5.92 9.99 20.61
N GLU A 16 -5.68 9.10 21.56
CA GLU A 16 -4.33 8.66 21.93
C GLU A 16 -3.62 7.96 20.76
N ARG A 17 -4.33 7.10 20.00
CA ARG A 17 -3.79 6.46 18.79
C ARG A 17 -3.43 7.48 17.71
N ILE A 18 -4.30 8.47 17.48
CA ILE A 18 -4.05 9.55 16.52
C ILE A 18 -2.85 10.39 16.97
N ALA A 19 -2.77 10.74 18.26
CA ALA A 19 -1.65 11.51 18.80
C ALA A 19 -0.32 10.78 18.63
N ARG A 20 -0.29 9.47 18.92
CA ARG A 20 0.89 8.62 18.71
C ARG A 20 1.31 8.60 17.23
N ARG A 21 0.39 8.33 16.30
CA ARG A 21 0.69 8.36 14.87
C ARG A 21 1.17 9.72 14.37
N LYS A 22 0.64 10.81 14.92
CA LYS A 22 1.09 12.16 14.58
C LYS A 22 2.50 12.45 15.08
N ALA A 23 2.84 11.97 16.28
CA ALA A 23 4.17 12.12 16.86
C ALA A 23 5.23 11.29 16.10
N GLU A 24 4.84 10.13 15.57
CA GLU A 24 5.72 9.27 14.75
C GLU A 24 5.97 9.83 13.34
N ARG A 25 5.13 10.74 12.84
CA ARG A 25 5.33 11.39 11.53
C ARG A 25 6.43 12.46 11.64
N GLN A 26 7.47 12.34 10.82
CA GLN A 26 8.60 13.31 10.79
C GLN A 26 8.18 14.72 10.38
N ALA A 27 7.34 14.86 9.35
CA ALA A 27 6.80 16.13 8.90
C ALA A 27 5.51 15.90 8.09
N PRO A 28 4.63 16.91 7.99
CA PRO A 28 3.63 16.97 6.92
C PRO A 28 4.31 16.88 5.54
N VAL A 29 3.57 16.39 4.54
CA VAL A 29 4.05 16.46 3.16
C VAL A 29 3.95 17.92 2.70
N GLU A 30 5.07 18.48 2.23
CA GLU A 30 5.10 19.84 1.69
C GLU A 30 4.25 19.95 0.42
N ALA A 31 3.29 20.88 0.42
CA ALA A 31 2.45 21.14 -0.74
C ALA A 31 3.27 21.72 -1.89
N GLY A 32 3.05 21.22 -3.11
CA GLY A 32 3.76 21.71 -4.31
C GLY A 32 5.17 21.14 -4.51
N ALA A 33 5.66 20.29 -3.60
CA ALA A 33 6.87 19.52 -3.83
C ALA A 33 6.71 18.65 -5.10
N LYS A 34 7.65 18.79 -6.04
CA LYS A 34 7.66 17.95 -7.25
C LYS A 34 8.16 16.56 -6.89
N LEU A 35 7.49 15.53 -7.39
CA LEU A 35 8.01 14.18 -7.34
C LEU A 35 9.23 14.08 -8.24
N SER A 36 10.24 13.37 -7.77
CA SER A 36 11.50 13.17 -8.49
C SER A 36 12.02 11.75 -8.30
N GLY A 37 12.97 11.34 -9.15
CA GLY A 37 13.58 10.01 -9.13
C GLY A 37 12.53 8.89 -9.17
N LYS A 38 12.73 7.87 -8.33
CA LYS A 38 11.86 6.67 -8.28
C LYS A 38 10.37 7.00 -8.06
N ALA A 39 10.05 8.08 -7.33
CA ALA A 39 8.65 8.43 -7.09
C ALA A 39 7.96 8.98 -8.34
N ALA A 40 8.65 9.80 -9.14
CA ALA A 40 8.11 10.30 -10.41
C ALA A 40 7.94 9.17 -11.42
N ASP A 41 8.94 8.30 -11.49
CA ASP A 41 8.98 7.10 -12.32
C ASP A 41 7.81 6.14 -12.04
N LEU A 42 7.55 5.83 -10.77
CA LEU A 42 6.42 4.98 -10.38
C LEU A 42 5.08 5.61 -10.76
N LEU A 43 4.94 6.93 -10.63
CA LEU A 43 3.71 7.62 -11.03
C LEU A 43 3.51 7.64 -12.56
N ALA A 44 4.60 7.72 -13.33
CA ALA A 44 4.55 7.56 -14.78
C ALA A 44 4.10 6.14 -15.17
N ALA A 45 4.61 5.11 -14.47
CA ALA A 45 4.19 3.74 -14.68
C ALA A 45 2.68 3.53 -14.39
N VAL A 46 2.15 4.15 -13.33
CA VAL A 46 0.70 4.10 -13.05
C VAL A 46 -0.10 4.73 -14.20
N ARG A 47 0.30 5.91 -14.68
CA ARG A 47 -0.39 6.58 -15.81
C ARG A 47 -0.35 5.76 -17.09
N ALA A 48 0.75 5.06 -17.38
CA ALA A 48 0.84 4.16 -18.53
C ALA A 48 -0.18 3.01 -18.41
N VAL A 49 -0.32 2.41 -17.22
CA VAL A 49 -1.35 1.38 -16.97
C VAL A 49 -2.76 1.94 -17.20
N GLU A 50 -3.02 3.15 -16.69
CA GLU A 50 -4.32 3.82 -16.84
C GLU A 50 -4.64 4.17 -18.30
N SER A 51 -3.63 4.44 -19.14
CA SER A 51 -3.80 4.70 -20.58
C SER A 51 -3.85 3.41 -21.43
N GLY A 52 -3.70 2.24 -20.83
CA GLY A 52 -3.63 0.96 -21.54
C GLY A 52 -2.26 0.68 -22.20
N GLU A 53 -1.25 1.50 -21.88
CA GLU A 53 0.13 1.25 -22.26
C GLU A 53 0.82 0.30 -21.27
N LYS A 54 1.92 -0.32 -21.73
CA LYS A 54 2.71 -1.22 -20.89
C LYS A 54 3.75 -0.40 -20.09
N PRO A 55 3.70 -0.39 -18.75
CA PRO A 55 4.71 0.29 -17.95
C PRO A 55 6.08 -0.40 -18.05
N SER A 56 7.15 0.36 -17.79
CA SER A 56 8.52 -0.18 -17.80
C SER A 56 8.67 -1.34 -16.79
N PRO A 57 9.28 -2.48 -17.20
CA PRO A 57 9.43 -3.66 -16.34
C PRO A 57 10.45 -3.45 -15.21
N VAL A 58 11.36 -2.48 -15.35
CA VAL A 58 12.46 -2.20 -14.42
C VAL A 58 11.98 -1.94 -12.98
N TYR A 59 10.74 -1.47 -12.80
CA TYR A 59 10.16 -1.23 -11.48
C TYR A 59 9.59 -2.49 -10.81
N PHE A 60 9.38 -3.57 -11.57
CA PHE A 60 8.74 -4.81 -11.12
C PHE A 60 9.72 -5.98 -10.98
N ASP A 61 10.94 -5.85 -11.52
CA ASP A 61 11.97 -6.90 -11.51
C ASP A 61 12.57 -7.16 -10.11
N GLU A 62 12.34 -6.30 -9.11
CA GLU A 62 12.77 -6.51 -7.72
C GLU A 62 11.86 -7.48 -6.95
N ALA A 63 10.64 -7.77 -7.43
CA ALA A 63 9.75 -8.70 -6.76
C ALA A 63 10.25 -10.14 -6.96
N PRO A 64 10.51 -10.93 -5.90
CA PRO A 64 10.92 -12.31 -6.07
C PRO A 64 9.82 -13.08 -6.81
N VAL A 65 10.16 -13.65 -7.97
CA VAL A 65 9.25 -14.51 -8.72
C VAL A 65 9.04 -15.77 -7.90
N ALA A 66 7.95 -15.80 -7.12
CA ALA A 66 7.55 -17.02 -6.44
C ALA A 66 7.37 -18.13 -7.49
N PRO A 67 7.91 -19.33 -7.27
CA PRO A 67 7.79 -20.42 -8.23
C PRO A 67 6.30 -20.70 -8.46
N ARG A 68 5.87 -20.63 -9.73
CA ARG A 68 4.50 -21.01 -10.09
C ARG A 68 4.29 -22.46 -9.68
N ARG A 69 3.21 -22.73 -8.93
CA ARG A 69 2.82 -24.10 -8.60
C ARG A 69 2.66 -24.86 -9.93
N ALA A 70 3.37 -25.98 -10.08
CA ALA A 70 3.24 -26.84 -11.25
C ALA A 70 1.77 -27.29 -11.39
N ALA A 71 1.27 -27.33 -12.62
CA ALA A 71 -0.06 -27.87 -12.89
C ALA A 71 -0.12 -29.34 -12.47
N GLU A 72 -1.19 -29.76 -11.78
CA GLU A 72 -1.41 -31.17 -11.45
C GLU A 72 -1.52 -31.98 -12.75
N ALA A 73 -0.77 -33.07 -12.83
CA ALA A 73 -0.79 -33.98 -13.97
C ALA A 73 -2.19 -34.64 -14.09
N PRO A 74 -2.69 -34.87 -15.32
CA PRO A 74 -4.00 -35.49 -15.51
C PRO A 74 -4.04 -36.88 -14.87
N ALA A 75 -5.10 -37.15 -14.09
CA ALA A 75 -5.29 -38.43 -13.43
C ALA A 75 -5.41 -39.55 -14.47
N ALA A 76 -4.62 -40.62 -14.29
CA ALA A 76 -4.66 -41.79 -15.16
C ALA A 76 -6.03 -42.51 -15.05
N PRO A 77 -6.63 -42.95 -16.17
CA PRO A 77 -7.86 -43.73 -16.14
C PRO A 77 -7.63 -45.10 -15.48
N ARG A 78 -8.62 -45.55 -14.70
CA ARG A 78 -8.62 -46.85 -14.02
C ARG A 78 -8.84 -48.02 -14.96
#